data_AF-A0A972P746-F1
#
_entry.id   AF-A0A972P746-F1
#
_cell.length_a   1.000
_cell.length_b   1.000
_cell.length_c   1.000
_cell.angle_alpha   90.00
_cell.angle_beta   90.00
_cell.angle_gamma   90.00
#
_symmetry.space_group_name_H-M   'P 1'
#
loop_
_entity.id
_entity.type
_entity.pdbx_description
1 polymer ?
#
loop_
_entity_poly.entity_id
_entity_poly.type
_entity_poly.pdbx_seq_one_letter_code
_entity_poly.pdbx_strand_id
1 'polypeptide(L)'
;MQKQACREVRNVPRKTTKTTDTDKGKRQHAAEIEGGVMIRPVPLTRGEQVTITYDGLLSYAGADQVYLHSGFGSNQNWQQVYDHKMVRTARGWETTFEITDGSRLNFCFKDSANNWDNNYGKNWSYEIHEGDL
;
A
#
# COMPACT_ATOMS: atom_id res chain seq x y z
N MET A 1 15.29 16.27 -58.04
CA MET A 1 14.70 16.68 -56.75
C MET A 1 14.79 15.47 -55.82
N GLN A 2 15.93 15.33 -55.16
CA GLN A 2 16.16 15.55 -53.72
C GLN A 2 15.71 14.37 -52.84
N LYS A 3 16.70 13.84 -52.14
CA LYS A 3 16.75 12.62 -51.33
C LYS A 3 16.23 12.85 -49.89
N GLN A 4 16.18 11.75 -49.14
CA GLN A 4 16.31 11.63 -47.67
C GLN A 4 15.02 11.88 -46.84
N ALA A 5 14.75 11.24 -45.70
CA ALA A 5 15.46 10.20 -44.96
C ALA A 5 14.49 9.57 -43.93
N CYS A 6 14.73 8.29 -43.63
CA CYS A 6 14.36 7.65 -42.36
C CYS A 6 14.94 8.48 -41.19
N ARG A 7 14.19 8.71 -40.11
CA ARG A 7 14.72 9.33 -38.88
C ARG A 7 14.56 8.38 -37.70
N GLU A 8 15.72 7.97 -37.17
CA GLU A 8 15.92 7.33 -35.88
C GLU A 8 15.28 8.12 -34.74
N VAL A 9 14.54 7.41 -33.88
CA VAL A 9 14.28 7.86 -32.52
C VAL A 9 15.58 7.77 -31.73
N ARG A 10 16.14 8.94 -31.40
CA ARG A 10 17.37 9.07 -30.61
C ARG A 10 17.12 8.59 -29.18
N ASN A 11 17.93 7.62 -28.74
CA ASN A 11 18.12 7.30 -27.32
C ASN A 11 18.59 8.56 -26.58
N VAL A 12 17.81 9.02 -25.58
CA VAL A 12 18.27 10.03 -24.63
C VAL A 12 18.96 9.31 -23.46
N PRO A 13 20.22 9.63 -23.13
CA PRO A 13 20.89 8.98 -22.01
C PRO A 13 20.26 9.45 -20.69
N ARG A 14 19.80 8.49 -19.87
CA ARG A 14 19.42 8.76 -18.48
C ARG A 14 20.65 9.23 -17.72
N LYS A 15 20.65 10.49 -17.27
CA LYS A 15 21.66 11.00 -16.34
C LYS A 15 21.54 10.23 -15.03
N THR A 16 22.57 9.46 -14.71
CA THR A 16 22.79 8.86 -13.39
C THR A 16 23.36 9.95 -12.47
N THR A 17 22.53 10.52 -11.60
CA THR A 17 23.02 11.32 -10.49
C THR A 17 23.28 10.42 -9.30
N LYS A 18 24.57 10.17 -9.02
CA LYS A 18 25.05 9.81 -7.69
C LYS A 18 24.82 11.01 -6.77
N THR A 19 24.23 10.79 -5.60
CA THR A 19 24.30 11.73 -4.49
C THR A 19 24.80 10.98 -3.26
N THR A 20 25.94 11.46 -2.77
CA THR A 20 26.67 11.03 -1.58
C THR A 20 26.04 11.60 -0.31
N ASP A 21 25.87 10.69 0.65
CA ASP A 21 25.75 10.78 2.12
C ASP A 21 25.64 12.16 2.80
N THR A 22 24.52 12.42 3.51
CA THR A 22 24.44 12.81 4.94
C THR A 22 23.01 13.27 5.30
N ASP A 23 22.22 12.43 6.01
CA ASP A 23 21.23 12.89 7.00
C ASP A 23 20.78 11.72 7.90
N LYS A 24 21.07 11.82 9.20
CA LYS A 24 20.52 10.95 10.24
C LYS A 24 19.10 11.43 10.57
N GLY A 25 18.12 11.00 9.78
CA GLY A 25 16.69 11.19 10.05
C GLY A 25 15.93 9.92 9.71
N LYS A 26 15.09 9.42 10.64
CA LYS A 26 14.26 8.20 10.48
C LYS A 26 13.45 8.25 9.17
N ARG A 27 13.96 7.62 8.10
CA ARG A 27 13.18 7.32 6.91
C ARG A 27 12.28 6.15 7.24
N GLN A 28 11.04 6.41 7.64
CA GLN A 28 10.01 5.39 7.62
C GLN A 28 9.87 4.92 6.17
N HIS A 29 10.31 3.72 5.87
CA HIS A 29 10.18 3.15 4.52
C HIS A 29 8.69 2.88 4.25
N ALA A 30 8.23 3.20 3.04
CA ALA A 30 6.89 2.87 2.58
C ALA A 30 7.00 1.77 1.50
N ALA A 31 6.05 0.84 1.50
CA ALA A 31 5.90 -0.14 0.43
C ALA A 31 4.64 0.18 -0.39
N GLU A 32 4.82 0.34 -1.69
CA GLU A 32 3.72 0.33 -2.65
C GLU A 32 3.51 -1.11 -3.12
N ILE A 33 2.26 -1.59 -3.04
CA ILE A 33 1.88 -2.93 -3.50
C ILE A 33 0.76 -2.82 -4.55
N GLU A 34 0.45 -3.93 -5.22
CA GLU A 34 -0.54 -3.96 -6.30
C GLU A 34 -1.92 -3.46 -5.84
N GLY A 35 -2.71 -2.94 -6.79
CA GLY A 35 -4.09 -2.52 -6.52
C GLY A 35 -4.23 -1.13 -5.88
N GLY A 36 -3.22 -0.28 -5.97
CA GLY A 36 -3.26 1.08 -5.43
C GLY A 36 -3.14 1.14 -3.91
N VAL A 37 -2.44 0.16 -3.31
CA VAL A 37 -2.24 0.07 -1.86
C VAL A 37 -0.82 0.51 -1.50
N MET A 38 -0.70 1.33 -0.46
CA MET A 38 0.56 1.72 0.14
C MET A 38 0.54 1.45 1.65
N ILE A 39 1.63 0.91 2.18
CA ILE A 39 1.80 0.59 3.60
C ILE A 39 3.02 1.32 4.15
N ARG A 40 2.91 1.93 5.33
CA ARG A 40 4.02 2.57 6.04
C ARG A 40 3.84 2.52 7.58
N PRO A 41 4.90 2.36 8.38
CA PRO A 41 6.27 2.02 7.96
C PRO A 41 6.37 0.57 7.49
N VAL A 42 7.47 0.22 6.82
CA VAL A 42 7.92 -1.17 6.62
C VAL A 42 9.37 -1.31 7.11
N PRO A 43 9.78 -2.45 7.69
CA PRO A 43 8.96 -3.61 8.05
C PRO A 43 7.86 -3.27 9.05
N LEU A 44 6.76 -4.04 9.04
CA LEU A 44 5.72 -3.91 10.07
C LEU A 44 6.19 -4.57 11.34
N THR A 45 6.09 -3.86 12.46
CA THR A 45 6.55 -4.35 13.77
C THR A 45 5.37 -4.36 14.75
N ARG A 46 5.24 -5.43 15.53
CA ARG A 46 4.20 -5.50 16.58
C ARG A 46 4.39 -4.37 17.60
N GLY A 47 3.30 -3.75 18.00
CA GLY A 47 3.25 -2.61 18.91
C GLY A 47 3.50 -1.26 18.22
N GLU A 48 3.81 -1.24 16.92
CA GLU A 48 3.90 -0.01 16.15
C GLU A 48 2.58 0.34 15.45
N GLN A 49 2.42 1.63 15.14
CA GLN A 49 1.33 2.10 14.30
C GLN A 49 1.69 1.93 12.82
N VAL A 50 0.78 1.32 12.06
CA VAL A 50 0.83 1.24 10.60
C VAL A 50 -0.21 2.17 10.01
N THR A 51 0.11 2.74 8.86
CA THR A 51 -0.79 3.48 8.00
C THR A 51 -0.95 2.76 6.68
N ILE A 52 -2.19 2.48 6.30
CA ILE A 52 -2.56 1.92 5.00
C ILE A 52 -3.28 2.99 4.20
N THR A 53 -2.82 3.23 2.98
CA THR A 53 -3.47 4.10 1.99
C THR A 53 -3.99 3.24 0.84
N TYR A 54 -5.18 3.54 0.34
CA TYR A 54 -5.87 2.84 -0.73
C TYR A 54 -6.44 3.83 -1.75
N ASP A 55 -5.97 3.71 -3.00
CA ASP A 55 -6.52 4.40 -4.16
C ASP A 55 -6.78 3.39 -5.29
N GLY A 56 -7.65 2.41 -4.99
CA GLY A 56 -7.98 1.29 -5.88
C GLY A 56 -9.43 1.31 -6.39
N LEU A 57 -9.95 0.11 -6.70
CA LEU A 57 -11.23 -0.12 -7.35
C LEU A 57 -12.39 0.69 -6.76
N LEU A 58 -12.61 0.64 -5.44
CA LEU A 58 -13.75 1.31 -4.79
C LEU A 58 -13.60 2.84 -4.82
N SER A 59 -12.35 3.35 -4.77
CA SER A 59 -12.06 4.79 -4.93
C SER A 59 -12.51 5.27 -6.30
N TYR A 60 -12.15 4.55 -7.36
CA TYR A 60 -12.50 4.88 -8.75
C TYR A 60 -13.97 4.62 -9.07
N ALA A 61 -14.61 3.68 -8.36
CA ALA A 61 -16.05 3.43 -8.48
C ALA A 61 -16.91 4.52 -7.81
N GLY A 62 -16.30 5.48 -7.11
CA GLY A 62 -17.00 6.59 -6.49
C GLY A 62 -17.63 6.26 -5.13
N ALA A 63 -17.03 5.32 -4.37
CA ALA A 63 -17.45 5.03 -3.01
C ALA A 63 -17.50 6.31 -2.16
N ASP A 64 -18.59 6.48 -1.41
CA ASP A 64 -18.80 7.60 -0.49
C ASP A 64 -18.00 7.43 0.82
N GLN A 65 -17.73 6.19 1.21
CA GLN A 65 -16.94 5.80 2.36
C GLN A 65 -16.29 4.43 2.12
N VAL A 66 -15.00 4.33 2.40
CA VAL A 66 -14.25 3.06 2.38
C VAL A 66 -13.84 2.66 3.80
N TYR A 67 -13.85 1.36 4.06
CA TYR A 67 -13.33 0.72 5.26
C TYR A 67 -12.22 -0.25 4.88
N LEU A 68 -11.17 -0.27 5.68
CA LEU A 68 -10.19 -1.35 5.67
C LEU A 68 -10.74 -2.47 6.54
N HIS A 69 -11.03 -3.63 5.94
CA HIS A 69 -11.34 -4.86 6.65
C HIS A 69 -10.03 -5.59 6.90
N SER A 70 -9.59 -5.68 8.15
CA SER A 70 -8.30 -6.30 8.49
C SER A 70 -8.41 -7.29 9.65
N GLY A 71 -7.49 -8.24 9.69
CA GLY A 71 -7.29 -9.16 10.80
C GLY A 71 -5.92 -9.81 10.74
N PHE A 72 -5.60 -10.62 11.74
CA PHE A 72 -4.31 -11.29 11.88
C PHE A 72 -4.44 -12.80 11.69
N GLY A 73 -3.34 -13.50 11.39
CA GLY A 73 -3.30 -14.95 11.25
C GLY A 73 -3.10 -15.43 9.80
N SER A 74 -3.52 -16.66 9.49
CA SER A 74 -3.43 -17.18 8.12
C SER A 74 -4.51 -16.59 7.24
N ASN A 75 -4.29 -16.54 5.92
CA ASN A 75 -5.26 -15.98 4.99
C ASN A 75 -6.62 -16.73 4.99
N GLN A 76 -6.67 -17.97 5.47
CA GLN A 76 -7.89 -18.78 5.61
C GLN A 76 -8.57 -18.65 6.98
N ASN A 77 -7.88 -18.08 7.99
CA ASN A 77 -8.38 -18.03 9.36
C ASN A 77 -7.93 -16.73 10.04
N TRP A 78 -8.63 -15.64 9.72
CA TRP A 78 -8.36 -14.33 10.31
C TRP A 78 -8.90 -14.26 11.74
N GLN A 79 -8.13 -13.65 12.62
CA GLN A 79 -8.46 -13.37 14.00
C GLN A 79 -8.49 -11.85 14.22
N GLN A 80 -9.16 -11.40 15.28
CA GLN A 80 -9.27 -9.98 15.64
C GLN A 80 -9.71 -9.10 14.46
N VAL A 81 -10.70 -9.58 13.71
CA VAL A 81 -11.19 -8.91 12.50
C VAL A 81 -11.89 -7.60 12.85
N TYR A 82 -11.54 -6.53 12.15
CA TYR A 82 -12.08 -5.19 12.37
C TYR A 82 -12.23 -4.41 11.06
N ASP A 83 -13.27 -3.57 10.99
CA ASP A 83 -13.50 -2.62 9.89
C ASP A 83 -13.04 -1.22 10.32
N HIS A 84 -11.85 -0.82 9.92
CA HIS A 84 -11.32 0.52 10.17
C HIS A 84 -11.92 1.51 9.17
N LYS A 85 -12.72 2.46 9.66
CA LYS A 85 -13.19 3.57 8.83
C LYS A 85 -11.98 4.36 8.30
N MET A 86 -11.90 4.54 6.99
CA MET A 86 -10.82 5.28 6.36
C MET A 86 -11.20 6.75 6.14
N VAL A 87 -10.22 7.63 6.16
CA VAL A 87 -10.39 9.05 5.87
C VAL A 87 -9.98 9.31 4.43
N ARG A 88 -10.83 10.01 3.67
CA ARG A 88 -10.50 10.41 2.30
C ARG A 88 -9.47 11.53 2.30
N THR A 89 -8.37 11.35 1.58
CA THR A 89 -7.28 12.32 1.44
C THR A 89 -6.96 12.56 -0.04
N ALA A 90 -6.02 13.47 -0.32
CA ALA A 90 -5.53 13.70 -1.69
C ALA A 90 -4.74 12.49 -2.27
N ARG A 91 -4.34 11.52 -1.43
CA ARG A 91 -3.61 10.31 -1.84
C ARG A 91 -4.49 9.07 -1.95
N GLY A 92 -5.80 9.22 -1.69
CA GLY A 92 -6.74 8.10 -1.54
C GLY A 92 -7.29 8.00 -0.12
N TRP A 93 -7.86 6.85 0.21
CA TRP A 93 -8.41 6.51 1.52
C TRP A 93 -7.31 6.07 2.46
N GLU A 94 -7.19 6.66 3.64
CA GLU A 94 -6.10 6.41 4.58
C GLU A 94 -6.64 6.06 5.97
N THR A 95 -6.03 5.09 6.64
CA THR A 95 -6.27 4.82 8.06
C THR A 95 -4.99 4.40 8.75
N THR A 96 -4.91 4.68 10.04
CA THR A 96 -3.77 4.34 10.90
C THR A 96 -4.27 3.55 12.09
N PHE A 97 -3.61 2.43 12.40
CA PHE A 97 -3.96 1.55 13.51
C PHE A 97 -2.71 0.86 14.07
N GLU A 98 -2.81 0.32 15.28
CA GLU A 98 -1.73 -0.40 15.95
C GLU A 98 -1.70 -1.88 15.52
N ILE A 99 -0.51 -2.42 15.29
CA ILE A 99 -0.30 -3.85 15.08
C ILE A 99 -0.25 -4.56 16.43
N THR A 100 -1.35 -5.22 16.82
CA THR A 100 -1.47 -5.84 18.14
C THR A 100 -1.04 -7.32 18.19
N ASP A 101 -0.91 -7.96 17.04
CA ASP A 101 -0.54 -9.37 16.92
C ASP A 101 0.69 -9.50 16.00
N GLY A 102 1.58 -10.44 16.32
CA GLY A 102 2.83 -10.66 15.58
C GLY A 102 2.71 -11.63 14.41
N SER A 103 1.56 -12.28 14.25
CA SER A 103 1.25 -13.09 13.07
C SER A 103 0.99 -12.21 11.85
N ARG A 104 0.72 -12.82 10.70
CA ARG A 104 0.57 -12.12 9.43
C ARG A 104 -0.66 -11.22 9.43
N LEU A 105 -0.50 -9.97 8.99
CA LEU A 105 -1.61 -9.06 8.72
C LEU A 105 -2.27 -9.50 7.41
N ASN A 106 -3.60 -9.62 7.40
CA ASN A 106 -4.39 -9.78 6.19
C ASN A 106 -5.45 -8.69 6.13
N PHE A 107 -5.71 -8.18 4.93
CA PHE A 107 -6.69 -7.11 4.76
C PHE A 107 -7.27 -7.04 3.35
N CYS A 108 -8.44 -6.42 3.26
CA CYS A 108 -9.13 -6.03 2.04
C CYS A 108 -9.97 -4.78 2.30
N PHE A 109 -10.70 -4.32 1.30
CA PHE A 109 -11.48 -3.08 1.39
C PHE A 109 -12.94 -3.35 1.11
N LYS A 110 -13.81 -2.62 1.81
CA LYS A 110 -15.24 -2.57 1.53
C LYS A 110 -15.73 -1.14 1.53
N ASP A 111 -16.78 -0.87 0.78
CA ASP A 111 -17.50 0.41 0.86
C ASP A 111 -18.69 0.33 1.83
N SER A 112 -19.38 1.46 2.00
CA SER A 112 -20.62 1.56 2.80
C SER A 112 -21.79 0.72 2.26
N ALA A 113 -21.77 0.42 0.95
CA ALA A 113 -22.80 -0.34 0.25
C ALA A 113 -22.53 -1.86 0.23
N ASN A 114 -21.48 -2.33 0.93
CA ASN A 114 -21.04 -3.73 0.97
C ASN A 114 -20.50 -4.29 -0.35
N ASN A 115 -19.96 -3.43 -1.22
CA ASN A 115 -19.07 -3.88 -2.29
C ASN A 115 -17.67 -4.12 -1.72
N TRP A 116 -16.97 -5.10 -2.28
CA TRP A 116 -15.65 -5.54 -1.80
C TRP A 116 -14.61 -5.41 -2.89
N ASP A 117 -13.44 -4.92 -2.50
CA ASP A 117 -12.19 -5.14 -3.21
C ASP A 117 -11.34 -6.05 -2.33
N ASN A 118 -11.38 -7.35 -2.67
CA ASN A 118 -10.64 -8.41 -1.99
C ASN A 118 -9.54 -9.00 -2.88
N ASN A 119 -9.07 -8.22 -3.86
CA ASN A 119 -8.04 -8.63 -4.82
C ASN A 119 -8.36 -10.00 -5.45
N TYR A 120 -9.58 -10.16 -5.99
CA TYR A 120 -10.06 -11.40 -6.59
C TYR A 120 -10.02 -12.60 -5.63
N GLY A 121 -10.35 -12.37 -4.35
CA GLY A 121 -10.35 -13.39 -3.30
C GLY A 121 -8.98 -13.73 -2.71
N LYS A 122 -7.90 -13.07 -3.15
CA LYS A 122 -6.56 -13.29 -2.60
C LYS A 122 -6.32 -12.50 -1.31
N ASN A 123 -7.01 -11.38 -1.16
CA ASN A 123 -6.72 -10.34 -0.18
C ASN A 123 -5.30 -9.77 -0.35
N TRP A 124 -4.95 -8.77 0.45
CA TRP A 124 -3.56 -8.38 0.66
C TRP A 124 -3.10 -8.92 2.01
N SER A 125 -1.79 -9.13 2.14
CA SER A 125 -1.20 -9.55 3.39
C SER A 125 0.25 -9.11 3.52
N TYR A 126 0.71 -8.95 4.76
CA TYR A 126 2.06 -8.47 5.06
C TYR A 126 2.62 -9.21 6.28
N GLU A 127 3.91 -9.54 6.25
CA GLU A 127 4.59 -10.16 7.38
C GLU A 127 4.86 -9.13 8.47
N ILE A 128 4.65 -9.54 9.73
CA ILE A 128 4.88 -8.71 10.90
C ILE A 128 6.11 -9.26 11.63
N HIS A 129 6.96 -8.36 12.09
CA HIS A 129 8.15 -8.63 12.87
C HIS A 129 7.89 -8.38 14.36
N GLU A 130 8.57 -9.14 15.21
CA GLU A 130 8.42 -9.09 16.67
C GLU A 130 9.15 -7.90 17.33
N GLY A 131 9.93 -7.14 16.56
CA GLY A 131 10.72 -6.00 17.04
C GLY A 131 12.21 -6.29 17.23
N ASP A 132 12.62 -7.55 17.05
CA ASP A 132 14.02 -7.94 16.99
C ASP A 132 14.49 -7.95 15.52
N LEU A 133 15.39 -7.04 15.17
CA LEU A 133 16.09 -6.99 13.87
C LEU A 133 17.36 -7.84 13.88
#